data_AF-A0A962NXI7-F1
#
_entry.id   AF-A0A962NXI7-F1
#
_cell.length_a   1.000
_cell.length_b   1.000
_cell.length_c   1.000
_cell.angle_alpha   90.00
_cell.angle_beta   90.00
_cell.angle_gamma   90.00
#
_symmetry.space_group_name_H-M   'P 1'
#
loop_
_entity.id
_entity.type
_entity.pdbx_description
1 polymer ?
#
loop_
_entity_poly.entity_id
_entity_poly.type
_entity_poly.pdbx_seq_one_letter_code
_entity_poly.pdbx_strand_id
1 'polypeptide(L)'
;TPKPIGFLERILQIATDQDAIILDSFAGSGTTAHAVLKLNAQDGGNRRFILIEMMDYAENITAERVRRVINGYGQDNKKVAGLGGGFDYYTIGQPLFLDNDNLNEAVGINTIRDYITYSEGIPTHEQTTPDNPYNPYVLGLNREVAWVFFYEQERTTTLDIDFLGTLQFGQQKPNSLIVYADKCLLSQEFMRKYNIRFKKIPRDITRF
;
A
#
# COMPACT_ATOMS: atom_id res chain seq x y z
N THR A 1 -11.61 -26.81 -11.77
CA THR A 1 -12.34 -27.59 -10.75
C THR A 1 -11.91 -27.11 -9.37
N PRO A 2 -12.81 -26.80 -8.43
CA PRO A 2 -12.43 -26.36 -7.08
C PRO A 2 -11.68 -27.49 -6.35
N LYS A 3 -10.73 -27.13 -5.47
CA LYS A 3 -10.01 -28.11 -4.65
C LYS A 3 -11.00 -28.77 -3.67
N PRO A 4 -10.87 -30.07 -3.34
CA PRO A 4 -11.70 -30.69 -2.30
C PRO A 4 -11.38 -30.11 -0.93
N ILE A 5 -12.42 -29.71 -0.16
CA ILE A 5 -12.25 -29.06 1.15
C ILE A 5 -11.56 -30.01 2.15
N GLY A 6 -11.99 -31.28 2.20
CA GLY A 6 -11.42 -32.27 3.13
C GLY A 6 -9.92 -32.52 2.92
N PHE A 7 -9.43 -32.35 1.69
CA PHE A 7 -8.00 -32.44 1.39
C PHE A 7 -7.23 -31.29 2.03
N LEU A 8 -7.76 -30.06 1.92
CA LEU A 8 -7.15 -28.88 2.55
C LEU A 8 -7.25 -28.94 4.07
N GLU A 9 -8.38 -29.37 4.64
CA GLU A 9 -8.51 -29.59 6.09
C GLU A 9 -7.41 -30.52 6.60
N ARG A 10 -7.16 -31.63 5.89
CA ARG A 10 -6.11 -32.58 6.27
C ARG A 10 -4.71 -31.98 6.21
N ILE A 11 -4.40 -31.20 5.17
CA ILE A 11 -3.10 -30.50 5.06
C ILE A 11 -2.92 -29.55 6.23
N LEU A 12 -3.93 -28.72 6.50
CA LEU A 12 -3.85 -27.71 7.56
C LEU A 12 -3.70 -28.35 8.96
N GLN A 13 -4.42 -29.43 9.24
CA GLN A 13 -4.26 -30.18 10.50
C GLN A 13 -2.86 -30.75 10.71
N ILE A 14 -2.14 -31.11 9.63
CA ILE A 14 -0.79 -31.67 9.73
C ILE A 14 0.25 -30.54 9.80
N ALA A 15 0.06 -29.49 9.01
CA ALA A 15 1.11 -28.51 8.71
C ALA A 15 1.01 -27.22 9.52
N THR A 16 -0.06 -27.01 10.29
CA THR A 16 -0.32 -25.72 10.96
C THR A 16 -0.81 -25.89 12.40
N ASP A 17 -0.40 -24.95 13.25
CA ASP A 17 -0.98 -24.75 14.58
C ASP A 17 -2.34 -24.03 14.52
N GLN A 18 -3.00 -23.92 15.68
CA GLN A 18 -4.34 -23.33 15.79
C GLN A 18 -4.38 -21.81 15.60
N ASP A 19 -3.26 -21.10 15.58
CA ASP A 19 -3.15 -19.65 15.44
C ASP A 19 -2.39 -19.21 14.18
N ALA A 20 -2.08 -20.17 13.30
CA ALA A 20 -1.28 -19.97 12.10
C ALA A 20 -1.93 -19.00 11.09
N ILE A 21 -1.08 -18.39 10.25
CA ILE A 21 -1.50 -17.64 9.06
C ILE A 21 -1.28 -18.51 7.82
N ILE A 22 -2.34 -18.74 7.06
CA ILE A 22 -2.33 -19.55 5.85
C ILE A 22 -2.34 -18.63 4.64
N LEU A 23 -1.29 -18.67 3.82
CA LEU A 23 -1.24 -17.96 2.54
C LEU A 23 -1.58 -18.90 1.39
N ASP A 24 -2.54 -18.52 0.55
CA ASP A 24 -2.84 -19.16 -0.72
C ASP A 24 -2.74 -18.13 -1.85
N SER A 25 -1.65 -18.19 -2.61
CA SER A 25 -1.39 -17.27 -3.71
C SER A 25 -2.17 -17.59 -4.99
N PHE A 26 -2.95 -18.67 -5.00
CA PHE A 26 -3.77 -19.14 -6.12
C PHE A 26 -5.14 -19.57 -5.62
N ALA A 27 -5.84 -18.62 -4.98
CA ALA A 27 -7.04 -18.89 -4.22
C ALA A 27 -8.14 -19.58 -5.07
N GLY A 28 -8.26 -19.23 -6.34
CA GLY A 28 -9.28 -19.74 -7.24
C GLY A 28 -10.65 -19.48 -6.63
N SER A 29 -11.45 -20.52 -6.42
CA SER A 29 -12.74 -20.39 -5.74
C SER A 29 -12.65 -19.92 -4.28
N GLY A 30 -11.48 -19.95 -3.64
CA GLY A 30 -11.26 -19.56 -2.25
C GLY A 30 -11.27 -20.73 -1.26
N THR A 31 -11.18 -21.97 -1.75
CA THR A 31 -11.39 -23.20 -0.96
C THR A 31 -10.59 -23.24 0.35
N THR A 32 -9.37 -22.68 0.35
CA THR A 32 -8.50 -22.56 1.52
C THR A 32 -9.13 -21.80 2.68
N ALA A 33 -9.75 -20.64 2.44
CA ALA A 33 -10.46 -19.91 3.49
C ALA A 33 -11.63 -20.70 4.08
N HIS A 34 -12.32 -21.52 3.28
CA HIS A 34 -13.38 -22.38 3.82
C HIS A 34 -12.81 -23.47 4.72
N ALA A 35 -11.73 -24.14 4.30
CA ALA A 35 -11.07 -25.13 5.16
C ALA A 35 -10.59 -24.51 6.48
N VAL A 36 -10.02 -23.31 6.45
CA VAL A 36 -9.58 -22.57 7.64
C VAL A 36 -10.76 -22.26 8.58
N LEU A 37 -11.82 -21.63 8.08
CA LEU A 37 -12.99 -21.27 8.89
C LEU A 37 -13.68 -22.52 9.47
N LYS A 38 -13.72 -23.61 8.71
CA LYS A 38 -14.30 -24.88 9.15
C LYS A 38 -13.48 -25.52 10.26
N LEU A 39 -12.15 -25.55 10.14
CA LEU A 39 -11.29 -26.04 11.21
C LEU A 39 -11.43 -25.22 12.48
N ASN A 40 -11.40 -23.88 12.38
CA ASN A 40 -11.60 -23.01 13.55
C ASN A 40 -12.96 -23.26 14.23
N ALA A 41 -14.02 -23.47 13.45
CA ALA A 41 -15.35 -23.80 14.01
C ALA A 41 -15.39 -25.20 14.66
N GLN A 42 -14.55 -26.14 14.22
CA GLN A 42 -14.48 -27.51 14.76
C GLN A 42 -13.61 -27.61 16.02
N ASP A 43 -12.45 -26.94 16.04
CA ASP A 43 -11.42 -27.11 17.05
C ASP A 43 -11.21 -25.89 17.96
N GLY A 44 -12.00 -24.83 17.76
CA GLY A 44 -11.89 -23.58 18.52
C GLY A 44 -10.63 -22.76 18.18
N GLY A 45 -9.92 -23.10 17.11
CA GLY A 45 -8.72 -22.38 16.68
C GLY A 45 -8.99 -20.96 16.19
N ASN A 46 -7.90 -20.22 16.03
CA ASN A 46 -7.85 -18.84 15.56
C ASN A 46 -6.93 -18.68 14.34
N ARG A 47 -6.98 -19.64 13.41
CA ARG A 47 -6.20 -19.59 12.16
C ARG A 47 -6.71 -18.45 11.28
N ARG A 48 -5.78 -17.75 10.63
CA ARG A 48 -6.06 -16.65 9.70
C ARG A 48 -5.66 -17.04 8.29
N PHE A 49 -6.24 -16.39 7.29
CA PHE A 49 -5.91 -16.64 5.89
C PHE A 49 -5.59 -15.36 5.13
N ILE A 50 -4.71 -15.48 4.14
CA ILE A 50 -4.46 -14.48 3.10
C ILE A 50 -4.69 -15.19 1.77
N LEU A 51 -5.62 -14.68 0.98
CA LEU A 51 -5.94 -15.19 -0.35
C LEU A 51 -5.49 -14.17 -1.40
N ILE A 52 -4.77 -14.63 -2.42
CA ILE A 52 -4.45 -13.84 -3.59
C ILE A 52 -5.15 -14.47 -4.80
N GLU A 53 -5.87 -13.65 -5.55
CA GLU A 53 -6.53 -14.02 -6.80
C GLU A 53 -6.30 -12.89 -7.82
N MET A 54 -5.84 -13.25 -9.01
CA MET A 54 -5.46 -12.29 -10.06
C MET A 54 -6.52 -12.15 -11.15
N MET A 55 -7.50 -13.07 -11.18
CA MET A 55 -8.56 -13.05 -12.17
C MET A 55 -9.65 -12.04 -11.81
N ASP A 56 -10.40 -11.60 -12.83
CA ASP A 56 -11.51 -10.64 -12.74
C ASP A 56 -12.68 -11.09 -11.86
N TYR A 57 -12.71 -12.37 -11.49
CA TYR A 57 -13.73 -12.97 -10.65
C TYR A 57 -13.39 -13.00 -9.15
N ALA A 58 -12.27 -12.42 -8.72
CA ALA A 58 -11.86 -12.39 -7.31
C ALA A 58 -12.97 -11.87 -6.38
N GLU A 59 -13.65 -10.78 -6.75
CA GLU A 59 -14.72 -10.21 -5.93
C GLU A 59 -16.03 -11.02 -6.01
N ASN A 60 -16.45 -11.35 -7.22
CA ASN A 60 -17.79 -11.90 -7.47
C ASN A 60 -17.90 -13.41 -7.27
N ILE A 61 -16.77 -14.13 -7.30
CA ILE A 61 -16.73 -15.58 -7.10
C ILE A 61 -15.96 -15.94 -5.84
N THR A 62 -14.69 -15.52 -5.73
CA THR A 62 -13.81 -15.93 -4.64
C THR A 62 -14.26 -15.35 -3.30
N ALA A 63 -14.34 -14.02 -3.23
CA ALA A 63 -14.78 -13.29 -2.04
C ALA A 63 -16.26 -13.60 -1.73
N GLU A 64 -17.12 -13.64 -2.74
CA GLU A 64 -18.53 -14.00 -2.55
C GLU A 64 -18.72 -15.40 -1.96
N ARG A 65 -17.95 -16.39 -2.41
CA ARG A 65 -18.00 -17.72 -1.79
C ARG A 65 -17.57 -17.64 -0.32
N VAL A 66 -16.51 -16.91 0.02
CA VAL A 66 -16.06 -16.74 1.41
C VAL A 66 -17.14 -16.04 2.25
N ARG A 67 -17.80 -14.99 1.75
CA ARG A 67 -18.95 -14.33 2.42
C ARG A 67 -20.06 -15.34 2.73
N ARG A 68 -20.40 -16.22 1.79
CA ARG A 68 -21.41 -17.27 2.00
C ARG A 68 -20.97 -18.30 3.03
N VAL A 69 -19.69 -18.68 3.07
CA VAL A 69 -19.18 -19.59 4.09
C VAL A 69 -19.27 -18.96 5.49
N ILE A 70 -18.95 -17.68 5.61
CA ILE A 70 -19.01 -16.94 6.88
C ILE A 70 -20.47 -16.79 7.36
N ASN A 71 -21.36 -16.31 6.48
CA ASN A 71 -22.74 -15.94 6.82
C ASN A 71 -23.74 -17.10 6.76
N GLY A 72 -23.37 -18.19 6.10
CA GLY A 72 -24.29 -19.25 5.69
C GLY A 72 -24.99 -18.93 4.38
N TYR A 73 -25.66 -19.92 3.82
CA TYR A 73 -26.33 -19.82 2.52
C TYR A 73 -27.48 -20.83 2.41
N GLY A 74 -28.29 -20.69 1.36
CA GLY A 74 -29.45 -21.55 1.11
C GLY A 74 -30.72 -21.07 1.81
N GLN A 75 -31.85 -21.67 1.43
CA GLN A 75 -33.18 -21.38 1.95
C GLN A 75 -33.88 -22.69 2.33
N ASP A 76 -34.88 -22.59 3.21
CA ASP A 76 -35.70 -23.70 3.68
C ASP A 76 -34.86 -24.92 4.10
N ASN A 77 -35.20 -26.11 3.57
CA ASN A 77 -34.54 -27.38 3.88
C ASN A 77 -33.11 -27.50 3.32
N LYS A 78 -32.60 -26.49 2.61
CA LYS A 78 -31.22 -26.44 2.09
C LYS A 78 -30.35 -25.38 2.78
N LYS A 79 -30.79 -24.85 3.93
CA LYS A 79 -30.04 -23.87 4.69
C LYS A 79 -28.79 -24.49 5.31
N VAL A 80 -27.65 -23.87 5.04
CA VAL A 80 -26.35 -24.17 5.66
C VAL A 80 -26.00 -23.02 6.59
N ALA A 81 -25.74 -23.34 7.87
CA ALA A 81 -25.32 -22.34 8.85
C ALA A 81 -23.94 -21.78 8.50
N GLY A 82 -23.73 -20.49 8.79
CA GLY A 82 -22.44 -19.84 8.63
C GLY A 82 -21.42 -20.35 9.64
N LEU A 83 -20.15 -20.36 9.24
CA LEU A 83 -19.02 -20.74 10.11
C LEU A 83 -18.51 -19.56 10.96
N GLY A 84 -19.02 -18.35 10.73
CA GLY A 84 -18.52 -17.14 11.37
C GLY A 84 -17.16 -16.69 10.82
N GLY A 85 -16.55 -15.70 11.47
CA GLY A 85 -15.31 -15.04 11.03
C GLY A 85 -15.56 -13.79 10.19
N GLY A 86 -14.50 -13.33 9.52
CA GLY A 86 -14.51 -12.11 8.71
C GLY A 86 -13.29 -12.05 7.80
N PHE A 87 -13.34 -11.19 6.79
CA PHE A 87 -12.19 -10.84 5.96
C PHE A 87 -12.36 -9.44 5.39
N ASP A 88 -11.24 -8.80 5.13
CA ASP A 88 -11.17 -7.56 4.35
C ASP A 88 -10.76 -7.90 2.92
N TYR A 89 -11.33 -7.18 1.96
CA TYR A 89 -11.03 -7.34 0.53
C TYR A 89 -10.26 -6.12 0.04
N TYR A 90 -9.11 -6.36 -0.56
CA TYR A 90 -8.24 -5.34 -1.12
C TYR A 90 -7.98 -5.63 -2.59
N THR A 91 -7.89 -4.58 -3.40
CA THR A 91 -7.40 -4.65 -4.78
C THR A 91 -6.04 -3.99 -4.85
N ILE A 92 -5.18 -4.52 -5.72
CA ILE A 92 -3.91 -3.86 -6.03
C ILE A 92 -4.22 -2.77 -7.06
N GLY A 93 -3.77 -1.54 -6.78
CA GLY A 93 -3.89 -0.41 -7.68
C GLY A 93 -3.00 -0.54 -8.92
N GLN A 94 -3.03 0.48 -9.77
CA GLN A 94 -2.10 0.58 -10.90
C GLN A 94 -0.65 0.64 -10.40
N PRO A 95 0.34 0.11 -11.15
CA PRO A 95 1.74 0.18 -10.77
C PRO A 95 2.20 1.63 -10.69
N LEU A 96 3.06 1.97 -9.73
CA LEU A 96 3.57 3.34 -9.55
C LEU A 96 4.50 3.78 -10.69
N PHE A 97 5.21 2.84 -11.31
CA PHE A 97 6.13 3.09 -12.41
C PHE A 97 5.61 2.39 -13.67
N LEU A 98 5.73 3.06 -14.80
CA LEU A 98 5.50 2.50 -16.13
C LEU A 98 6.71 1.69 -16.59
N ASP A 99 6.55 0.91 -17.66
CA ASP A 99 7.61 0.07 -18.24
C ASP A 99 8.83 0.87 -18.71
N ASN A 100 8.68 2.18 -18.96
CA ASN A 100 9.75 3.11 -19.33
C ASN A 100 10.39 3.82 -18.13
N ASP A 101 10.16 3.31 -16.91
CA ASP A 101 10.64 3.85 -15.64
C ASP A 101 10.05 5.20 -15.19
N ASN A 102 9.16 5.82 -15.97
CA ASN A 102 8.46 7.03 -15.57
C ASN A 102 7.37 6.76 -14.53
N LEU A 103 7.01 7.79 -13.75
CA LEU A 103 5.87 7.71 -12.85
C LEU A 103 4.58 7.48 -13.63
N ASN A 104 3.76 6.57 -13.14
CA ASN A 104 2.42 6.34 -13.64
C ASN A 104 1.47 7.37 -13.05
N GLU A 105 1.25 8.46 -13.76
CA GLU A 105 0.39 9.57 -13.30
C GLU A 105 -1.06 9.15 -13.06
N ALA A 106 -1.52 8.03 -13.67
CA ALA A 106 -2.86 7.51 -13.47
C ALA A 106 -3.10 6.99 -12.03
N VAL A 107 -2.05 6.72 -11.24
CA VAL A 107 -2.21 6.39 -9.81
C VAL A 107 -2.63 7.60 -8.97
N GLY A 108 -2.53 8.81 -9.51
CA GLY A 108 -2.82 10.06 -8.81
C GLY A 108 -1.71 10.51 -7.87
N ILE A 109 -1.68 11.82 -7.61
CA ILE A 109 -0.61 12.47 -6.83
C ILE A 109 -0.51 11.94 -5.39
N ASN A 110 -1.64 11.65 -4.74
CA ASN A 110 -1.65 11.18 -3.37
C ASN A 110 -0.96 9.81 -3.24
N THR A 111 -1.24 8.88 -4.14
CA THR A 111 -0.58 7.55 -4.15
C THR A 111 0.93 7.67 -4.35
N ILE A 112 1.38 8.58 -5.24
CA ILE A 112 2.81 8.84 -5.44
C ILE A 112 3.44 9.39 -4.16
N ARG A 113 2.77 10.34 -3.50
CA ARG A 113 3.22 10.92 -2.24
C ARG A 113 3.30 9.87 -1.14
N ASP A 114 2.27 9.04 -0.97
CA ASP A 114 2.20 7.97 0.03
C ASP A 114 3.34 6.95 -0.17
N TYR A 115 3.67 6.64 -1.41
CA TYR A 115 4.80 5.78 -1.71
C TYR A 115 6.14 6.43 -1.30
N ILE A 116 6.34 7.71 -1.65
CA ILE A 116 7.58 8.41 -1.31
C ILE A 116 7.70 8.56 0.21
N THR A 117 6.62 8.93 0.91
CA THR A 117 6.63 9.06 2.38
C THR A 117 6.94 7.73 3.05
N TYR A 118 6.37 6.62 2.55
CA TYR A 118 6.71 5.27 2.99
C TYR A 118 8.18 4.94 2.72
N SER A 119 8.68 5.21 1.51
CA SER A 119 10.06 4.91 1.11
C SER A 119 11.11 5.67 1.91
N GLU A 120 10.78 6.89 2.35
CA GLU A 120 11.63 7.72 3.20
C GLU A 120 11.45 7.41 4.70
N GLY A 121 10.50 6.55 5.07
CA GLY A 121 10.21 6.21 6.46
C GLY A 121 9.62 7.37 7.26
N ILE A 122 8.89 8.28 6.62
CA ILE A 122 8.29 9.45 7.30
C ILE A 122 7.12 8.96 8.18
N PRO A 123 7.15 9.19 9.50
CA PRO A 123 6.05 8.79 10.39
C PRO A 123 4.73 9.46 10.00
N THR A 124 3.61 8.73 10.09
CA THR A 124 2.28 9.23 9.66
C THR A 124 1.88 10.57 10.29
N HIS A 125 2.31 10.84 11.53
CA HIS A 125 2.00 12.09 12.23
C HIS A 125 2.84 13.30 11.77
N GLU A 126 3.91 13.07 11.00
CA GLU A 126 4.77 14.10 10.41
C GLU A 126 4.45 14.33 8.92
N GLN A 127 3.63 13.47 8.31
CA GLN A 127 3.23 13.58 6.90
C GLN A 127 2.21 14.70 6.69
N THR A 128 2.22 15.28 5.49
CA THR A 128 1.31 16.37 5.08
C THR A 128 0.59 16.05 3.78
N THR A 129 -0.57 16.68 3.57
CA THR A 129 -1.35 16.55 2.33
C THR A 129 -1.02 17.68 1.35
N PRO A 130 -1.42 17.55 0.06
CA PRO A 130 -1.35 18.67 -0.89
C PRO A 130 -2.11 19.92 -0.46
N ASP A 131 -3.07 19.82 0.45
CA ASP A 131 -3.83 20.95 1.01
C ASP A 131 -3.05 21.70 2.11
N ASN A 132 -1.75 21.41 2.29
CA ASN A 132 -0.92 22.10 3.27
C ASN A 132 -0.94 23.62 3.03
N PRO A 133 -1.28 24.44 4.04
CA PRO A 133 -1.48 25.88 3.87
C PRO A 133 -0.18 26.66 3.65
N TYR A 134 0.97 26.06 3.92
CA TYR A 134 2.28 26.68 3.75
C TYR A 134 2.89 26.35 2.40
N ASN A 135 2.89 25.06 2.02
CA ASN A 135 3.38 24.64 0.71
C ASN A 135 2.85 23.24 0.33
N PRO A 136 2.21 23.08 -0.85
CA PRO A 136 1.59 21.82 -1.27
C PRO A 136 2.60 20.70 -1.57
N TYR A 137 3.85 21.05 -1.86
CA TYR A 137 4.90 20.09 -2.21
C TYR A 137 5.54 19.45 -0.98
N VAL A 138 5.29 19.94 0.24
CA VAL A 138 5.82 19.30 1.45
C VAL A 138 5.14 17.96 1.63
N LEU A 139 5.93 16.89 1.72
CA LEU A 139 5.50 15.52 2.01
C LEU A 139 5.40 15.27 3.51
N GLY A 140 6.30 15.87 4.27
CA GLY A 140 6.36 15.77 5.71
C GLY A 140 7.44 16.68 6.27
N LEU A 141 7.36 16.94 7.57
CA LEU A 141 8.19 17.95 8.23
C LEU A 141 8.36 17.63 9.72
N ASN A 142 9.61 17.70 10.17
CA ASN A 142 9.96 17.74 11.58
C ASN A 142 11.08 18.78 11.82
N ARG A 143 11.63 18.81 13.05
CA ARG A 143 12.67 19.79 13.41
C ARG A 143 13.98 19.60 12.65
N GLU A 144 14.28 18.38 12.20
CA GLU A 144 15.55 18.05 11.57
C GLU A 144 15.46 18.11 10.04
N VAL A 145 14.35 17.63 9.46
CA VAL A 145 14.22 17.42 8.02
C VAL A 145 12.84 17.88 7.54
N ALA A 146 12.82 18.53 6.38
CA ALA A 146 11.62 18.61 5.56
C ALA A 146 11.81 17.82 4.27
N TRP A 147 10.81 17.00 3.95
CA TRP A 147 10.73 16.28 2.69
C TRP A 147 9.80 17.03 1.75
N VAL A 148 10.29 17.33 0.55
CA VAL A 148 9.58 18.11 -0.45
C VAL A 148 9.54 17.31 -1.75
N PHE A 149 8.35 17.09 -2.28
CA PHE A 149 8.09 16.50 -3.58
C PHE A 149 7.59 17.56 -4.54
N PHE A 150 8.53 18.23 -5.21
CA PHE A 150 8.22 19.20 -6.24
C PHE A 150 8.02 18.47 -7.56
N TYR A 151 6.77 18.18 -7.90
CA TYR A 151 6.39 17.44 -9.09
C TYR A 151 5.11 18.00 -9.69
N GLU A 152 5.06 18.03 -11.02
CA GLU A 152 3.95 18.56 -11.81
C GLU A 152 3.83 17.75 -13.09
N GLN A 153 2.63 17.27 -13.43
CA GLN A 153 2.44 16.32 -14.52
C GLN A 153 2.82 16.90 -15.89
N GLU A 154 2.45 18.16 -16.13
CA GLU A 154 2.59 18.79 -17.45
C GLU A 154 3.83 19.69 -17.59
N ARG A 155 4.67 19.79 -16.54
CA ARG A 155 5.87 20.65 -16.59
C ARG A 155 7.06 20.06 -15.86
N THR A 156 8.23 20.24 -16.44
CA THR A 156 9.49 19.93 -15.78
C THR A 156 9.70 20.82 -14.55
N THR A 157 9.84 20.20 -13.39
CA THR A 157 10.15 20.84 -12.12
C THR A 157 11.65 20.97 -11.93
N THR A 158 12.10 22.14 -11.48
CA THR A 158 13.52 22.43 -11.33
C THR A 158 13.78 22.98 -9.93
N LEU A 159 14.68 22.32 -9.20
CA LEU A 159 15.21 22.83 -7.94
C LEU A 159 16.20 23.96 -8.25
N ASP A 160 15.77 25.20 -8.05
CA ASP A 160 16.56 26.42 -8.15
C ASP A 160 16.33 27.35 -6.95
N ILE A 161 16.98 28.52 -6.96
CA ILE A 161 16.90 29.49 -5.86
C ILE A 161 15.49 30.07 -5.75
N ASP A 162 14.80 30.27 -6.87
CA ASP A 162 13.46 30.84 -6.90
C ASP A 162 12.47 29.89 -6.24
N PHE A 163 12.52 28.60 -6.59
CA PHE A 163 11.71 27.56 -5.95
C PHE A 163 12.00 27.47 -4.45
N LEU A 164 13.27 27.48 -4.03
CA LEU A 164 13.62 27.49 -2.60
C LEU A 164 13.01 28.68 -1.85
N GLY A 165 12.93 29.85 -2.49
CA GLY A 165 12.27 31.03 -1.93
C GLY A 165 10.76 30.87 -1.72
N THR A 166 10.12 29.92 -2.40
CA THR A 166 8.69 29.61 -2.23
C THR A 166 8.40 28.64 -1.07
N LEU A 167 9.43 27.98 -0.52
CA LEU A 167 9.24 26.99 0.53
C LEU A 167 8.95 27.68 1.87
N GLN A 168 7.77 27.39 2.41
CA GLN A 168 7.35 27.84 3.73
C GLN A 168 6.99 26.62 4.59
N PHE A 169 7.42 26.66 5.86
CA PHE A 169 7.26 25.56 6.82
C PHE A 169 6.50 25.99 8.09
N GLY A 170 5.73 27.07 7.99
CA GLY A 170 5.01 27.68 9.11
C GLY A 170 5.96 28.14 10.22
N GLN A 171 5.69 27.70 11.44
CA GLN A 171 6.52 28.02 12.62
C GLN A 171 7.76 27.12 12.75
N GLN A 172 7.84 26.04 11.98
CA GLN A 172 8.97 25.12 12.05
C GLN A 172 10.08 25.59 11.11
N LYS A 173 11.33 25.35 11.51
CA LYS A 173 12.51 25.61 10.68
C LYS A 173 13.34 24.33 10.63
N PRO A 174 13.22 23.54 9.56
CA PRO A 174 13.97 22.29 9.43
C PRO A 174 15.47 22.60 9.26
N ASN A 175 16.33 21.77 9.86
CA ASN A 175 17.78 21.90 9.74
C ASN A 175 18.32 21.47 8.36
N SER A 176 17.55 20.66 7.64
CA SER A 176 17.91 20.11 6.33
C SER A 176 16.68 19.91 5.43
N LEU A 177 16.91 19.88 4.12
CA LEU A 177 15.88 19.67 3.11
C LEU A 177 16.21 18.47 2.25
N ILE A 178 15.23 17.60 2.01
CA ILE A 178 15.28 16.57 0.98
C ILE A 178 14.26 16.94 -0.09
N VAL A 179 14.73 17.27 -1.28
CA VAL A 179 13.88 17.78 -2.38
C VAL A 179 13.94 16.84 -3.57
N TYR A 180 12.78 16.33 -3.95
CA TYR A 180 12.55 15.62 -5.19
C TYR A 180 12.10 16.61 -6.27
N ALA A 181 12.78 16.61 -7.42
CA ALA A 181 12.41 17.37 -8.63
C ALA A 181 13.03 16.72 -9.89
N ASP A 182 12.61 17.14 -11.10
CA ASP A 182 13.16 16.59 -12.35
C ASP A 182 14.61 17.05 -12.61
N LYS A 183 14.92 18.30 -12.27
CA LYS A 183 16.21 18.95 -12.48
C LYS A 183 16.67 19.68 -11.22
N CYS A 184 17.98 19.92 -11.14
CA CYS A 184 18.59 20.75 -10.11
C CYS A 184 19.58 21.71 -10.76
N LEU A 185 19.43 23.01 -10.50
CA LEU A 185 20.35 24.06 -10.94
C LEU A 185 21.23 24.60 -9.81
N LEU A 186 21.04 24.10 -8.58
CA LEU A 186 21.88 24.46 -7.44
C LEU A 186 23.25 23.79 -7.56
N SER A 187 24.30 24.53 -7.22
CA SER A 187 25.64 23.95 -7.13
C SER A 187 25.75 22.98 -5.94
N GLN A 188 26.65 21.99 -6.04
CA GLN A 188 26.90 21.08 -4.93
C GLN A 188 27.39 21.82 -3.67
N GLU A 189 28.18 22.89 -3.84
CA GLU A 189 28.65 23.72 -2.72
C GLU A 189 27.49 24.43 -2.02
N PHE A 190 26.57 25.01 -2.79
CA PHE A 190 25.37 25.64 -2.26
C PHE A 190 24.51 24.63 -1.49
N MET A 191 24.23 23.48 -2.10
CA MET A 191 23.44 22.42 -1.46
C MET A 191 24.09 21.92 -0.15
N ARG A 192 25.41 21.72 -0.13
CA ARG A 192 26.14 21.34 1.09
C ARG A 192 26.06 22.42 2.17
N LYS A 193 26.23 23.69 1.80
CA LYS A 193 26.20 24.83 2.73
C LYS A 193 24.85 24.97 3.45
N TYR A 194 23.75 24.65 2.76
CA TYR A 194 22.39 24.79 3.28
C TYR A 194 21.73 23.44 3.63
N ASN A 195 22.50 22.35 3.75
CA ASN A 195 22.00 21.01 4.07
C ASN A 195 20.84 20.53 3.17
N ILE A 196 20.93 20.83 1.86
CA ILE A 196 19.94 20.44 0.86
C ILE A 196 20.41 19.16 0.17
N ARG A 197 19.55 18.16 0.10
CA ARG A 197 19.74 16.93 -0.64
C ARG A 197 18.76 16.88 -1.80
N PHE A 198 19.29 16.92 -3.01
CA PHE A 198 18.50 16.73 -4.23
C PHE A 198 18.32 15.23 -4.52
N LYS A 199 17.11 14.85 -4.91
CA LYS A 199 16.77 13.53 -5.45
C LYS A 199 16.04 13.71 -6.78
N LYS A 200 16.53 13.05 -7.83
CA LYS A 200 16.00 13.16 -9.18
C LYS A 200 14.76 12.29 -9.37
N ILE A 201 13.67 12.88 -9.86
CA ILE A 201 12.48 12.13 -10.29
C ILE A 201 12.71 11.53 -11.69
N PRO A 202 12.25 10.30 -11.96
CA PRO A 202 11.78 9.27 -11.02
C PRO A 202 12.93 8.44 -10.39
N ARG A 203 14.17 8.65 -10.87
CA ARG A 203 15.33 7.77 -10.63
C ARG A 203 15.67 7.51 -9.16
N ASP A 204 15.58 8.53 -8.31
CA ASP A 204 16.01 8.46 -6.91
C ASP A 204 14.84 8.18 -5.95
N ILE A 205 13.67 7.80 -6.47
CA ILE A 205 12.58 7.23 -5.68
C ILE A 205 12.91 5.75 -5.47
N THR A 206 13.16 5.35 -4.22
CA THR A 206 13.55 3.98 -3.85
C THR A 206 12.50 2.97 -4.30
N ARG A 207 12.94 1.89 -4.93
CA ARG A 207 12.09 0.77 -5.34
C ARG A 207 12.29 -0.40 -4.39
N PHE A 208 11.21 -1.02 -3.92
CA PHE A 208 11.21 -2.21 -3.06
C PHE A 208 10.66 -3.42 -3.81
#